data_AF-A0A5J4VGB5-F1
#
_entry.id   AF-A0A5J4VGB5-F1
#
_cell.length_a   1.000
_cell.length_b   1.000
_cell.length_c   1.000
_cell.angle_alpha   90.00
_cell.angle_beta   90.00
_cell.angle_gamma   90.00
#
_symmetry.space_group_name_H-M   'P 1'
#
loop_
_entity.id
_entity.type
_entity.pdbx_description
1 polymer ?
#
loop_
_entity_poly.entity_id
_entity_poly.type
_entity_poly.pdbx_seq_one_letter_code
_entity_poly.pdbx_strand_id
1 'polypeptide(L)'
;MDFRVLCTQGFQNIQYLSSGSFGRVYYARNKVGQEVAVKIIPQKHFSSGEHDAATVLDHYGCDYIIKFVDICQVDRDVIIQMEYANYKVQNYLLL
;
A
#
# COMPACT_ATOMS: atom_id res chain seq x y z
N MET A 1 7.80 -8.09 -11.48
CA MET A 1 6.39 -8.48 -11.69
C MET A 1 5.47 -7.37 -11.22
N ASP A 2 5.74 -6.82 -10.05
CA ASP A 2 5.00 -5.75 -9.37
C ASP A 2 4.60 -4.59 -10.29
N PHE A 3 5.52 -4.05 -11.09
CA PHE A 3 5.21 -2.97 -12.03
C PHE A 3 4.12 -3.35 -13.04
N ARG A 4 4.13 -4.59 -13.56
CA ARG A 4 3.06 -5.06 -14.46
C ARG A 4 1.72 -5.15 -13.72
N VAL A 5 1.71 -5.67 -12.50
CA VAL A 5 0.50 -5.78 -11.65
C VAL A 5 -0.07 -4.39 -11.37
N LEU A 6 0.77 -3.42 -11.02
CA LEU A 6 0.36 -2.04 -10.79
C LEU A 6 -0.22 -1.40 -12.07
N CYS A 7 0.44 -1.57 -13.21
CA CYS A 7 -0.09 -1.04 -14.47
C CYS A 7 -1.42 -1.69 -14.89
N THR A 8 -1.59 -3.01 -14.72
CA THR A 8 -2.87 -3.68 -15.04
C THR A 8 -4.00 -3.27 -14.11
N GLN A 9 -3.66 -2.90 -12.87
CA GLN A 9 -4.60 -2.28 -11.94
C GLN A 9 -4.79 -0.76 -12.15
N GLY A 10 -4.23 -0.19 -13.22
CA GLY A 10 -4.47 1.20 -13.61
C GLY A 10 -3.71 2.24 -12.78
N PHE A 11 -2.68 1.82 -12.04
CA PHE A 11 -1.76 2.75 -11.39
C PHE A 11 -0.81 3.39 -12.41
N GLN A 12 -0.52 4.67 -12.19
CA GLN A 12 0.33 5.51 -13.04
C GLN A 12 1.45 6.17 -12.20
N ASN A 13 2.44 6.75 -12.86
CA ASN A 13 3.58 7.43 -12.21
C ASN A 13 4.23 6.60 -11.08
N ILE A 14 4.41 5.30 -11.35
CA ILE A 14 4.85 4.34 -10.34
C ILE A 14 6.33 4.57 -10.03
N GLN A 15 6.63 4.82 -8.76
CA GLN A 15 7.99 4.93 -8.25
C GLN A 15 8.17 4.01 -7.06
N TYR A 16 9.24 3.22 -7.06
CA TYR A 16 9.60 2.42 -5.89
C TYR A 16 10.03 3.32 -4.73
N LEU A 17 9.47 3.09 -3.54
CA LEU A 17 9.82 3.82 -2.32
C LEU A 17 10.71 2.98 -1.41
N SER A 18 10.29 1.76 -1.09
CA SER A 18 10.99 0.92 -0.12
C SER A 18 10.57 -0.54 -0.22
N SER A 19 11.32 -1.40 0.48
CA SER A 19 10.97 -2.79 0.73
C SER A 19 10.91 -2.99 2.24
N GLY A 20 9.77 -3.44 2.75
CA GLY A 20 9.63 -3.93 4.12
C GLY A 20 9.88 -5.44 4.19
N SER A 21 9.71 -6.01 5.38
CA SER A 21 9.84 -7.46 5.63
C SER A 21 8.86 -8.31 4.83
N PHE A 22 7.67 -7.81 4.53
CA PHE A 22 6.57 -8.59 3.93
C PHE A 22 6.23 -8.18 2.49
N GLY A 23 6.81 -7.10 1.98
CA GLY A 23 6.41 -6.57 0.68
C GLY A 23 7.18 -5.34 0.24
N ARG A 24 6.84 -4.87 -0.97
CA ARG A 24 7.43 -3.67 -1.57
C ARG A 24 6.41 -2.55 -1.60
N VAL A 25 6.88 -1.34 -1.40
CA VAL A 25 6.04 -0.13 -1.35
C VAL A 25 6.43 0.80 -2.47
N TYR A 26 5.41 1.30 -3.15
CA TYR A 26 5.51 2.18 -4.29
C TYR A 26 4.71 3.44 -4.04
N TYR A 27 5.19 4.57 -4.54
CA TYR A 27 4.36 5.72 -4.83
C TYR A 27 3.67 5.45 -6.17
N ALA A 28 2.41 5.83 -6.30
CA ALA A 28 1.70 5.83 -7.56
C ALA A 28 0.55 6.83 -7.55
N ARG A 29 0.01 7.11 -8.73
CA ARG A 29 -1.29 7.75 -8.93
C ARG A 29 -2.32 6.67 -9.25
N ASN A 30 -3.41 6.59 -8.48
CA ASN A 30 -4.48 5.60 -8.71
C ASN A 30 -5.43 6.02 -9.86
N LYS A 31 -6.43 5.19 -10.16
CA LYS A 31 -7.39 5.41 -11.27
C LYS A 31 -8.17 6.73 -11.18
N VAL A 32 -8.34 7.27 -9.97
CA VAL A 32 -9.06 8.54 -9.75
C VAL A 32 -8.11 9.76 -9.70
N GLY A 33 -6.81 9.56 -9.94
CA GLY A 33 -5.83 10.63 -9.96
C GLY A 33 -5.23 11.00 -8.60
N GLN A 34 -5.56 10.25 -7.53
CA GLN A 34 -5.03 10.48 -6.19
C GLN A 34 -3.61 9.90 -6.06
N GLU A 35 -2.72 10.64 -5.39
CA GLU A 35 -1.40 10.16 -4.99
C GLU A 35 -1.52 9.22 -3.79
N VAL A 36 -0.96 8.02 -3.93
CA VAL A 36 -1.08 6.93 -2.95
C VAL A 36 0.25 6.22 -2.74
N ALA A 37 0.42 5.67 -1.54
CA ALA A 37 1.38 4.62 -1.29
C ALA A 37 0.70 3.27 -1.56
N VAL A 38 1.39 2.37 -2.26
CA VAL A 38 0.88 1.06 -2.65
C VAL A 38 1.84 0.00 -2.16
N LYS A 39 1.42 -0.83 -1.21
CA LYS A 39 2.18 -1.97 -0.72
C LYS A 39 1.72 -3.24 -1.44
N ILE A 40 2.66 -3.97 -2.03
CA ILE A 40 2.43 -5.28 -2.65
C ILE A 40 3.01 -6.35 -1.75
N ILE A 41 2.16 -7.29 -1.33
CA ILE A 41 2.46 -8.39 -0.41
C ILE A 41 2.10 -9.70 -1.11
N PRO A 42 3.03 -10.66 -1.26
CA PRO A 42 2.65 -11.99 -1.73
C PRO A 42 1.64 -12.61 -0.77
N GLN A 43 0.54 -13.17 -1.27
CA GLN A 43 -0.56 -13.73 -0.48
C GLN A 43 -0.09 -14.76 0.57
N LYS A 44 0.96 -15.53 0.26
CA LYS A 44 1.58 -16.48 1.21
C LYS A 44 2.20 -15.83 2.46
N HIS A 45 2.47 -14.53 2.38
CA HIS A 45 2.99 -13.69 3.46
C HIS A 45 1.92 -12.77 4.04
N PHE A 46 0.76 -12.66 3.37
CA PHE A 46 -0.35 -11.87 3.87
C PHE A 46 -1.05 -12.62 5.00
N SER A 47 -0.93 -12.09 6.21
CA SER A 47 -1.53 -12.69 7.41
C SER A 47 -2.85 -12.00 7.77
N SER A 48 -3.70 -12.67 8.55
CA SER A 48 -4.92 -12.06 9.09
C SER A 48 -4.62 -10.76 9.86
N GLY A 49 -3.46 -10.68 10.53
CA GLY A 49 -3.05 -9.50 11.28
C GLY A 49 -2.84 -8.24 10.42
N GLU A 50 -2.41 -8.36 9.17
CA GLU A 50 -2.29 -7.21 8.26
C GLU A 50 -3.65 -6.74 7.74
N HIS A 51 -4.57 -7.67 7.48
CA HIS A 51 -5.96 -7.36 7.12
C HIS A 51 -6.70 -6.70 8.29
N ASP A 52 -6.53 -7.24 9.49
CA ASP A 52 -7.12 -6.71 10.72
C ASP A 52 -6.55 -5.32 11.03
N ALA A 53 -5.23 -5.13 10.89
CA ALA A 53 -4.60 -3.82 11.08
C ALA A 53 -5.13 -2.78 10.08
N ALA A 54 -5.24 -3.13 8.79
CA ALA A 54 -5.80 -2.23 7.78
C ALA A 54 -7.25 -1.83 8.12
N THR A 55 -8.07 -2.80 8.51
CA THR A 55 -9.47 -2.57 8.90
C THR A 55 -9.59 -1.70 10.16
N VAL A 56 -8.74 -1.93 11.15
CA VAL A 56 -8.73 -1.14 12.39
C VAL A 56 -8.26 0.29 12.12
N LEU A 57 -7.25 0.49 11.27
CA LEU A 57 -6.74 1.82 10.92
C LEU A 57 -7.78 2.67 10.20
N ASP A 58 -8.64 2.06 9.38
CA ASP A 58 -9.76 2.75 8.72
C ASP A 58 -10.76 3.37 9.71
N HIS A 59 -10.89 2.80 10.92
CA HIS A 59 -11.80 3.29 11.94
C HIS A 59 -11.24 4.46 12.78
N TYR A 60 -9.94 4.76 12.70
CA TYR A 60 -9.33 5.84 13.47
C TYR A 60 -9.14 7.10 12.63
N GLY A 61 -9.97 8.12 12.87
CA GLY A 61 -9.79 9.47 12.32
C GLY A 61 -8.68 10.25 13.02
N CYS A 62 -7.43 9.82 12.88
CA CYS A 62 -6.25 10.45 13.49
C CYS A 62 -5.32 11.01 12.42
N ASP A 63 -4.93 12.28 12.52
CA ASP A 63 -4.04 12.95 11.55
C ASP A 63 -2.59 12.43 11.59
N TYR A 64 -2.23 11.66 12.62
CA TYR A 64 -0.89 11.07 12.78
C TYR A 64 -0.80 9.62 12.31
N ILE A 65 -1.92 9.06 11.84
CA ILE A 65 -2.01 7.68 11.36
C ILE A 65 -2.24 7.70 9.85
N ILE A 66 -1.45 6.92 9.11
CA ILE A 66 -1.61 6.77 7.66
C ILE A 66 -2.99 6.20 7.38
N LYS A 67 -3.78 6.92 6.57
CA LYS A 67 -5.13 6.50 6.21
C LYS A 67 -5.07 5.34 5.23
N PHE A 68 -5.87 4.32 5.54
CA PHE A 68 -6.19 3.27 4.59
C PHE A 68 -7.06 3.85 3.46
N VAL A 69 -6.84 3.38 2.23
CA VAL A 69 -7.65 3.78 1.07
C VAL A 69 -8.43 2.58 0.54
N ASP A 70 -7.73 1.47 0.27
CA ASP A 70 -8.34 0.28 -0.32
C ASP A 70 -7.42 -0.95 -0.20
N ILE A 71 -8.00 -2.14 -0.28
CA ILE A 71 -7.26 -3.41 -0.38
C ILE A 71 -7.84 -4.25 -1.51
N CYS A 72 -6.98 -4.74 -2.38
CA CYS A 72 -7.39 -5.64 -3.44
C CYS A 72 -6.44 -6.82 -3.60
N GLN A 73 -7.00 -7.99 -3.85
CA GLN A 73 -6.24 -9.19 -4.17
C GLN A 73 -6.14 -9.35 -5.68
N VAL A 74 -4.94 -9.54 -6.18
CA VAL A 74 -4.65 -9.74 -7.61
C VAL A 74 -3.73 -10.94 -7.75
N ASP A 75 -4.23 -11.99 -8.40
CA ASP A 75 -3.54 -13.27 -8.54
C ASP A 75 -3.05 -13.83 -7.20
N ARG A 76 -1.74 -13.77 -6.95
CA ARG A 76 -1.07 -14.27 -5.73
C ARG A 76 -0.54 -13.12 -4.87
N ASP A 77 -0.93 -11.89 -5.15
CA ASP A 77 -0.49 -10.70 -4.45
C ASP A 77 -1.70 -9.99 -3.83
N VAL A 78 -1.48 -9.37 -2.68
CA VAL A 78 -2.39 -8.46 -2.00
C VAL A 78 -1.80 -7.06 -2.13
N ILE A 79 -2.64 -6.14 -2.59
CA ILE A 79 -2.30 -4.74 -2.81
C ILE A 79 -3.04 -3.92 -1.78
N ILE A 80 -2.30 -3.19 -0.96
CA ILE A 80 -2.83 -2.26 0.02
C ILE A 80 -2.55 -0.85 -0.48
N GLN A 81 -3.61 -0.07 -0.69
CA GLN A 81 -3.54 1.35 -1.01
C GLN A 81 -3.71 2.18 0.26
N MET A 82 -2.84 3.17 0.42
CA MET A 82 -2.75 4.03 1.59
C MET A 82 -2.47 5.46 1.17
N GLU A 83 -2.76 6.40 2.07
CA GLU A 83 -2.33 7.80 1.92
C GLU A 83 -0.82 7.88 1.72
N TYR A 84 -0.40 8.67 0.73
CA TYR A 84 1.02 8.95 0.51
C TYR A 84 1.49 10.06 1.46
N ALA A 85 2.18 9.67 2.54
CA ALA A 85 2.84 10.63 3.41
C ALA A 85 4.14 11.16 2.77
N ASN A 86 4.10 12.41 2.30
CA ASN A 86 5.22 13.09 1.65
C ASN A 86 6.26 13.67 2.62
N TYR A 87 6.08 13.50 3.94
CA TYR A 87 7.09 13.86 4.93
C TYR A 87 8.20 12.81 4.89
N LYS A 88 9.40 13.20 4.44
CA LYS A 88 10.59 12.32 4.42
C LYS A 88 10.95 11.89 5.84
N VAL A 89 10.39 10.78 6.33
CA VAL A 89 10.80 10.18 7.58
C VAL A 89 11.52 8.87 7.29
N GLN A 90 12.75 8.79 7.78
CA GLN A 90 13.76 7.82 7.36
C GLN A 90 13.48 6.38 7.82
N ASN A 91 12.49 6.14 8.69
CA ASN A 91 12.11 4.83 9.21
C ASN A 91 10.73 4.88 9.89
N TYR A 92 9.65 4.53 9.19
CA TYR A 92 8.45 4.03 9.87
C TYR A 92 8.07 2.67 9.30
N LEU A 93 7.67 1.79 10.24
CA LEU A 93 7.08 0.49 9.97
C LEU A 93 5.98 0.64 8.92
N LEU A 94 6.29 0.24 7.69
CA LEU A 94 5.29 -0.15 6.72
C LEU A 94 4.85 -1.55 7.14
N LEU A 95 3.83 -1.61 7.99
CA LEU A 95 3.10 -2.83 8.40
C LEU A 95 3.15 -3.86 7.29
#